data_AF-A0AAD7Y652-F1
#
_entry.id   AF-A0AAD7Y652-F1
#
_cell.length_a   1.000
_cell.length_b   1.000
_cell.length_c   1.000
_cell.angle_alpha   90.00
_cell.angle_beta   90.00
_cell.angle_gamma   90.00
#
_symmetry.space_group_name_H-M   'P 1'
#
loop_
_entity.id
_entity.type
_entity.pdbx_description
1 polymer ?
#
loop_
_entity_poly.entity_id
_entity_poly.type
_entity_poly.pdbx_seq_one_letter_code
_entity_poly.pdbx_strand_id
1 'polypeptide(L)'
;MDDRAWSQATLPIRIGGLGILKISSISLPAFISSVHGTEKLIRNILSSSLINFNVPCFTEAIYTWRLTCPNSNPPDDPSSQRRWDEPLCRVVQENLIATSTTPAERARLLAVGE
;
A
#
# COMPACT_ATOMS: atom_id res chain seq x y z
N MET A 1 22.65 -9.30 0.01
CA MET A 1 21.93 -8.47 -0.98
C MET A 1 21.87 -7.06 -0.42
N ASP A 2 21.94 -6.03 -1.26
CA ASP A 2 21.77 -4.65 -0.83
C ASP A 2 20.27 -4.36 -0.57
N ASP A 3 19.94 -3.90 0.64
CA ASP A 3 18.56 -3.63 1.07
C ASP A 3 17.90 -2.53 0.24
N ARG A 4 18.69 -1.59 -0.30
CA ARG A 4 18.19 -0.53 -1.20
C ARG A 4 17.78 -1.09 -2.55
N ALA A 5 18.66 -1.88 -3.17
CA ALA A 5 18.35 -2.58 -4.42
C ALA A 5 17.11 -3.47 -4.27
N TRP A 6 16.96 -4.16 -3.14
CA TRP A 6 15.75 -4.93 -2.83
C TRP A 6 14.52 -4.04 -2.71
N SER A 7 14.61 -2.93 -1.98
CA SER A 7 13.50 -1.98 -1.83
C SER A 7 13.03 -1.43 -3.18
N GLN A 8 13.98 -1.02 -4.05
CA GLN A 8 13.66 -0.56 -5.41
C GLN A 8 13.04 -1.67 -6.25
N ALA A 9 13.60 -2.89 -6.21
CA ALA A 9 13.08 -4.01 -6.98
C ALA A 9 11.63 -4.34 -6.62
N THR A 10 11.23 -4.08 -5.38
CA THR A 10 9.85 -4.34 -4.91
C THR A 10 8.81 -3.35 -5.40
N LEU A 11 9.23 -2.18 -5.86
CA LEU A 11 8.31 -1.19 -6.40
C LEU A 11 7.71 -1.67 -7.74
N PRO A 12 6.48 -1.25 -8.08
CA PRO A 12 5.93 -1.44 -9.41
C PRO A 12 6.84 -0.88 -10.51
N ILE A 13 6.82 -1.51 -11.67
CA ILE A 13 7.61 -1.09 -12.86
C ILE A 13 7.34 0.38 -13.17
N ARG A 14 6.06 0.81 -13.14
CA ARG A 14 5.62 2.19 -13.43
C ARG A 14 6.19 3.28 -12.51
N ILE A 15 6.89 2.93 -11.44
CA ILE A 15 7.55 3.89 -10.55
C ILE A 15 9.04 3.55 -10.31
N GLY A 16 9.67 2.86 -11.28
CA GLY A 16 11.12 2.63 -11.29
C GLY A 16 11.58 1.37 -10.56
N GLY A 17 10.69 0.41 -10.30
CA GLY A 17 11.03 -0.91 -9.75
C GLY A 17 10.96 -2.07 -10.74
N LEU A 18 11.00 -3.31 -10.24
CA LEU A 18 10.89 -4.53 -11.04
C LEU A 18 9.54 -5.25 -10.87
N GLY A 19 8.68 -4.76 -9.98
CA GLY A 19 7.38 -5.39 -9.66
C GLY A 19 7.49 -6.63 -8.79
N ILE A 20 8.59 -6.81 -8.04
CA ILE A 20 8.76 -7.98 -7.17
C ILE A 20 7.97 -7.76 -5.88
N LEU A 21 6.83 -8.43 -5.72
CA LEU A 21 5.98 -8.23 -4.55
C LEU A 21 6.59 -8.86 -3.28
N LYS A 22 6.94 -8.01 -2.31
CA LYS A 22 7.27 -8.44 -0.94
C LYS A 22 5.97 -8.62 -0.16
N ILE A 23 5.76 -9.82 0.42
CA ILE A 23 4.54 -10.16 1.16
C ILE A 23 4.26 -9.15 2.30
N SER A 24 5.30 -8.70 2.99
CA SER A 24 5.16 -7.71 4.07
C SER A 24 4.69 -6.33 3.58
N SER A 25 4.91 -5.99 2.31
CA SER A 25 4.50 -4.70 1.74
C SER A 25 3.03 -4.72 1.30
N ILE A 26 2.53 -5.88 0.88
CA ILE A 26 1.15 -6.04 0.39
C ILE A 26 0.16 -6.45 1.48
N SER A 27 0.62 -7.00 2.61
CA SER A 27 -0.27 -7.54 3.65
C SER A 27 -1.22 -6.50 4.23
N LEU A 28 -0.74 -5.29 4.50
CA LEU A 28 -1.54 -4.18 5.01
C LEU A 28 -2.63 -3.71 4.03
N PRO A 29 -2.31 -3.31 2.78
CA PRO A 29 -3.33 -2.90 1.82
C PRO A 29 -4.28 -4.05 1.46
N ALA A 30 -3.81 -5.30 1.39
CA ALA A 30 -4.65 -6.48 1.13
C ALA A 30 -5.65 -6.72 2.27
N PHE A 31 -5.21 -6.63 3.52
CA PHE A 31 -6.08 -6.79 4.68
C PHE A 31 -7.17 -5.72 4.71
N ILE A 32 -6.79 -4.43 4.60
CA ILE A 32 -7.74 -3.30 4.63
C ILE A 32 -8.77 -3.43 3.51
N SER A 33 -8.31 -3.68 2.28
CA SER A 33 -9.20 -3.79 1.12
C SER A 33 -10.12 -5.02 1.19
N SER A 34 -9.64 -6.14 1.72
CA SER A 34 -10.46 -7.33 1.95
C SER A 34 -11.58 -7.07 2.95
N VAL A 35 -11.32 -6.32 4.02
CA VAL A 35 -12.37 -5.95 4.99
C VAL A 35 -13.46 -5.14 4.32
N HIS A 36 -13.09 -4.10 3.58
CA HIS A 36 -14.06 -3.28 2.84
C HIS A 36 -14.80 -4.05 1.74
N GLY A 37 -14.09 -4.91 1.00
CA GLY A 37 -14.68 -5.71 -0.07
C GLY A 37 -15.68 -6.75 0.43
N THR A 38 -15.53 -7.23 1.67
CA THR A 38 -16.42 -8.22 2.27
C THR A 38 -17.51 -7.62 3.15
N GLU A 39 -17.38 -6.35 3.58
CA GLU A 39 -18.32 -5.70 4.50
C GLU A 39 -19.77 -5.82 4.04
N LYS A 40 -20.06 -5.47 2.78
CA LYS A 40 -21.42 -5.55 2.23
C LYS A 40 -21.97 -6.98 2.24
N LEU A 41 -21.15 -7.96 1.88
CA LEU A 41 -21.55 -9.36 1.88
C LEU A 41 -21.83 -9.87 3.29
N ILE A 42 -20.95 -9.54 4.24
CA ILE A 42 -21.10 -9.90 5.66
C ILE A 42 -22.40 -9.31 6.21
N ARG A 43 -22.69 -8.04 5.92
CA ARG A 43 -23.94 -7.36 6.32
C ARG A 43 -25.19 -7.99 5.71
N ASN A 44 -25.10 -8.54 4.50
CA ASN A 44 -26.22 -9.22 3.85
C ASN A 44 -26.49 -10.62 4.42
N ILE A 45 -25.43 -11.33 4.84
CA ILE A 45 -25.53 -12.70 5.37
C ILE A 45 -25.95 -12.68 6.85
N LEU A 46 -25.39 -11.76 7.64
CA LEU A 46 -25.69 -11.65 9.06
C LEU A 46 -27.03 -10.94 9.27
N SER A 47 -27.91 -11.54 10.09
CA SER A 47 -29.17 -10.91 10.50
C SER A 47 -28.92 -9.60 11.25
N SER A 48 -29.90 -8.69 11.23
CA SER A 48 -29.86 -7.38 11.89
C SER A 48 -29.56 -7.42 13.41
N SER A 49 -29.60 -8.58 14.06
CA SER A 49 -29.17 -8.79 15.44
C SER A 49 -27.64 -8.81 15.64
N LEU A 50 -26.84 -8.93 14.57
CA LEU A 50 -25.37 -9.01 14.59
C LEU A 50 -24.69 -7.78 13.95
N ILE A 51 -25.41 -6.65 13.86
CA ILE A 51 -25.01 -5.42 13.15
C ILE A 51 -23.64 -4.84 13.58
N ASN A 52 -23.19 -5.15 14.80
CA ASN A 52 -21.92 -4.67 15.34
C ASN A 52 -20.76 -5.62 15.01
N PHE A 53 -20.65 -6.05 13.75
CA PHE A 53 -19.49 -6.81 13.29
C PHE A 53 -18.25 -5.90 13.27
N ASN A 54 -17.32 -6.17 14.18
CA ASN A 54 -16.02 -5.51 14.22
C ASN A 54 -14.95 -6.49 13.75
N VAL A 55 -14.15 -6.09 12.76
CA VAL A 55 -12.99 -6.89 12.34
C VAL A 55 -11.83 -6.58 13.29
N PRO A 56 -11.28 -7.57 14.01
CA PRO A 56 -10.10 -7.36 14.85
C PRO A 56 -8.96 -6.73 14.06
N CYS A 57 -8.21 -5.83 14.71
CA CYS A 57 -7.04 -5.16 14.14
C CYS A 57 -7.32 -4.20 12.97
N PHE A 58 -8.59 -3.99 12.57
CA PHE A 58 -8.91 -3.11 11.45
C PHE A 58 -8.59 -1.65 11.75
N THR A 59 -8.93 -1.18 12.95
CA THR A 59 -8.61 0.18 13.41
C THR A 59 -7.10 0.41 13.43
N GLU A 60 -6.35 -0.56 13.94
CA GLU A 60 -4.89 -0.55 14.00
C GLU A 60 -4.29 -0.54 12.60
N ALA A 61 -4.81 -1.34 11.66
CA ALA A 61 -4.35 -1.37 10.28
C ALA A 61 -4.56 -0.02 9.58
N ILE A 62 -5.75 0.58 9.71
CA ILE A 62 -6.02 1.93 9.16
C ILE A 62 -5.07 2.96 9.78
N TYR A 63 -4.83 2.87 11.09
CA TYR A 63 -3.90 3.76 11.78
C TYR A 63 -2.46 3.59 11.27
N THR A 64 -1.97 2.35 11.13
CA THR A 64 -0.65 2.06 10.56
C THR A 64 -0.51 2.59 9.14
N TRP A 65 -1.55 2.45 8.31
CA TRP A 65 -1.55 2.98 6.95
C TRP A 65 -1.45 4.52 6.95
N ARG A 66 -2.25 5.20 7.78
CA ARG A 66 -2.21 6.67 7.92
C ARG A 66 -0.87 7.18 8.43
N LEU A 67 -0.24 6.47 9.37
CA LEU A 67 1.10 6.81 9.86
C LEU A 67 2.16 6.67 8.77
N THR A 68 2.03 5.66 7.92
CA THR A 68 2.99 5.42 6.82
C THR A 68 2.80 6.41 5.68
N CYS A 69 1.55 6.83 5.41
CA CYS A 69 1.18 7.75 4.34
C CYS A 69 0.46 9.00 4.89
N PRO A 70 1.14 9.87 5.66
CA PRO A 70 0.49 10.98 6.37
C PRO A 70 -0.12 12.04 5.44
N ASN A 71 0.39 12.15 4.21
CA ASN A 71 -0.09 13.10 3.21
C ASN A 71 -1.13 12.50 2.24
N SER A 72 -1.59 11.28 2.48
CA SER A 72 -2.55 10.59 1.62
C SER A 72 -3.89 10.41 2.33
N ASN A 73 -4.97 10.65 1.59
CA ASN A 73 -6.32 10.36 2.08
C ASN A 73 -6.67 8.90 1.81
N PRO A 74 -7.54 8.28 2.63
CA PRO A 74 -8.14 6.99 2.31
C PRO A 74 -8.76 7.02 0.90
N PRO A 75 -8.67 5.93 0.14
CA PRO A 75 -9.13 5.88 -1.24
C PRO A 75 -10.66 5.91 -1.36
N ASP A 76 -11.16 6.50 -2.45
CA ASP A 76 -12.60 6.56 -2.78
C ASP A 76 -13.22 5.17 -2.96
N ASP A 77 -12.44 4.23 -3.51
CA ASP A 77 -12.77 2.81 -3.58
C ASP A 77 -11.91 2.04 -2.58
N PRO A 78 -12.37 1.88 -1.33
CA PRO A 78 -11.62 1.22 -0.29
C PRO A 78 -11.59 -0.30 -0.44
N SER A 79 -12.36 -0.88 -1.37
CA SER A 79 -12.27 -2.30 -1.70
C SER A 79 -11.11 -2.62 -2.67
N SER A 80 -10.51 -1.59 -3.28
CA SER A 80 -9.39 -1.76 -4.19
C SER A 80 -8.05 -1.79 -3.46
N GLN A 81 -7.45 -2.97 -3.35
CA GLN A 81 -6.11 -3.12 -2.77
C GLN A 81 -5.07 -2.19 -3.39
N ARG A 82 -5.08 -2.07 -4.72
CA ARG A 82 -4.13 -1.22 -5.46
C ARG A 82 -4.19 0.24 -5.00
N ARG A 83 -5.39 0.74 -4.65
CA ARG A 83 -5.58 2.12 -4.20
C ARG A 83 -4.98 2.38 -2.81
N TRP A 84 -4.91 1.36 -1.96
CA TRP A 84 -4.21 1.43 -0.67
C TRP A 84 -2.69 1.25 -0.81
N ASP A 85 -2.26 0.44 -1.77
CA ASP A 85 -0.85 0.12 -2.03
C ASP A 85 -0.08 1.26 -2.70
N GLU A 86 -0.72 2.00 -3.59
CA GLU A 86 -0.04 3.03 -4.38
C GLU A 86 0.60 4.15 -3.53
N PRO A 87 -0.07 4.70 -2.49
CA PRO A 87 0.57 5.64 -1.57
C PRO A 87 1.78 5.07 -0.82
N LEU A 88 1.73 3.81 -0.40
CA LEU A 88 2.86 3.14 0.27
C LEU A 88 4.06 3.04 -0.67
N CYS A 89 3.79 2.63 -1.91
CA CYS A 89 4.79 2.56 -2.97
C CYS A 89 5.43 3.93 -3.24
N ARG A 90 4.64 5.02 -3.25
CA ARG A 90 5.15 6.39 -3.44
C ARG A 90 6.06 6.83 -2.28
N VAL A 91 5.69 6.54 -1.04
CA VAL A 91 6.56 6.84 0.12
C VAL A 91 7.91 6.13 0.00
N VAL A 92 7.93 4.87 -0.43
CA VAL A 92 9.20 4.14 -0.65
C VAL A 92 10.00 4.77 -1.81
N GLN A 93 9.34 5.13 -2.92
CA GLN A 93 9.98 5.78 -4.05
C GLN A 93 10.60 7.13 -3.67
N GLU A 94 9.87 7.99 -2.97
CA GLU A 94 10.33 9.30 -2.49
C GLU A 94 11.56 9.15 -1.58
N ASN A 95 11.54 8.18 -0.67
CA ASN A 95 12.69 7.87 0.19
C ASN A 95 13.91 7.41 -0.62
N LEU A 96 13.73 6.57 -1.64
CA LEU A 96 14.81 6.13 -2.53
C LEU A 96 15.40 7.30 -3.35
N ILE A 97 14.54 8.21 -3.83
CA ILE A 97 14.94 9.42 -4.56
C ILE A 97 15.69 10.40 -3.66
N ALA A 98 15.21 10.61 -2.42
CA ALA A 98 15.83 11.52 -1.47
C ALA A 98 17.20 11.03 -0.98
N THR A 99 17.39 9.72 -0.92
CA THR A 99 18.62 9.09 -0.43
C THR A 99 19.53 8.56 -1.54
N SER A 100 19.22 8.82 -2.81
CA SER A 100 20.04 8.38 -3.94
C SER A 100 21.44 9.01 -3.88
N THR A 101 22.49 8.21 -4.04
CA THR A 101 23.88 8.70 -3.95
C THR A 101 24.47 9.01 -5.32
N THR A 102 23.93 8.42 -6.39
CA THR A 102 24.42 8.62 -7.76
C THR A 102 23.35 9.22 -8.68
N PRO A 103 23.75 10.07 -9.66
CA PRO A 103 22.83 10.56 -10.68
C PRO A 103 22.15 9.45 -11.49
N ALA A 104 22.85 8.33 -11.71
CA ALA A 104 22.31 7.18 -12.43
C ALA A 104 21.19 6.48 -11.66
N GLU A 105 21.31 6.31 -10.34
CA GLU A 105 20.23 5.80 -9.48
C GLU A 105 19.00 6.70 -9.53
N ARG A 106 19.22 8.01 -9.35
CA ARG A 106 18.15 8.99 -9.38
C ARG A 106 17.44 9.01 -10.74
N ALA A 107 18.20 8.96 -11.83
CA ALA A 107 17.64 8.89 -13.18
C ALA A 107 16.74 7.67 -13.37
N ARG A 108 17.14 6.48 -12.89
CA ARG A 108 16.30 5.26 -12.99
C ARG A 108 14.96 5.39 -12.26
N LEU A 109 14.93 6.08 -11.11
CA LEU A 109 13.71 6.28 -10.34
C LEU A 109 12.79 7.37 -10.94
N LEU A 110 13.35 8.32 -11.69
CA LEU A 110 12.63 9.43 -12.31
C LEU A 110 12.17 9.15 -13.75
N ALA A 111 12.92 8.35 -14.51
CA ALA A 111 12.69 8.11 -15.94
C ALA A 111 11.35 7.41 -16.27
N VAL A 112 10.63 6.93 -15.26
CA VAL A 112 9.35 6.21 -15.43
C VAL A 112 8.15 7.07 -15.04
N GLY A 113 8.37 8.36 -14.74
CA GLY A 113 7.34 9.32 -14.30
C GLY A 113 6.80 10.26 -15.38
N GLU A 114 7.09 10.02 -16.67
CA GLU A 114 6.50 10.75 -17.81
C GLU A 114 5.34 10.00 -18.46
#